data_AF-A0A2N7K2X0-F1
#
_entry.id   AF-A0A2N7K2X0-F1
#
_cell.length_a   1.000
_cell.length_b   1.000
_cell.length_c   1.000
_cell.angle_alpha   90.00
_cell.angle_beta   90.00
_cell.angle_gamma   90.00
#
_symmetry.space_group_name_H-M   'P 1'
#
loop_
_entity.id
_entity.type
_entity.pdbx_description
1 polymer ?
#
loop_
_entity_poly.entity_id
_entity_poly.type
_entity_poly.pdbx_seq_one_letter_code
_entity_poly.pdbx_strand_id
1 'polypeptide(L)'
;MKLLLKSSILSLCVLSFHSFAGSQCGDLSGCERKSCEIEYQIDKAKEYGNQHKVDGLTKALKEVKANCTNDGLKDKIAEKIESSEEDLAEYREDLEEAEQSGKTQKVKKYQRKIEDELEERDRLMEELAEIQ
;
A
#
# COMPACT_ATOMS: atom_id res chain seq x y z
N MET A 1 -54.71 16.54 15.69
CA MET A 1 -54.24 17.10 16.98
C MET A 1 -52.73 17.13 16.95
N LYS A 2 -52.12 18.32 17.10
CA LYS A 2 -50.68 18.51 17.21
C LYS A 2 -50.20 17.89 18.52
N LEU A 3 -49.10 17.13 18.50
CA LEU A 3 -48.12 17.16 19.59
C LEU A 3 -46.71 17.09 19.00
N LEU A 4 -46.12 18.28 18.99
CA LEU A 4 -44.68 18.58 18.95
C LEU A 4 -44.04 17.95 20.22
N LEU A 5 -42.76 17.63 20.37
CA LEU A 5 -41.54 18.29 19.97
C LEU A 5 -40.39 17.27 19.99
N LYS A 6 -39.43 17.51 19.11
CA LYS A 6 -38.08 16.94 19.07
C LYS A 6 -37.36 17.25 20.39
N SER A 7 -36.76 16.26 21.02
CA SER A 7 -35.64 16.49 21.93
C SER A 7 -34.53 15.50 21.60
N SER A 8 -33.60 16.02 20.82
CA SER A 8 -32.34 15.38 20.45
C SER A 8 -31.42 15.47 21.67
N ILE A 9 -31.01 14.32 22.21
CA ILE A 9 -29.85 14.25 23.12
C ILE A 9 -28.93 13.19 22.52
N LEU A 10 -28.21 13.60 21.48
CA LEU A 10 -27.07 12.89 20.93
C LEU A 10 -25.83 13.32 21.73
N SER A 11 -25.51 12.60 22.80
CA SER A 11 -24.22 12.73 23.48
C SER A 11 -23.24 11.77 22.81
N LEU A 12 -22.56 12.26 21.77
CA LEU A 12 -21.51 11.56 21.04
C LEU A 12 -20.16 11.90 21.71
N CYS A 13 -19.71 11.06 22.65
CA CYS A 13 -18.31 11.08 23.09
C CYS A 13 -17.45 10.51 21.96
N VAL A 14 -16.92 11.39 21.12
CA VAL A 14 -15.92 11.06 20.10
C VAL A 14 -14.60 10.75 20.79
N LEU A 15 -14.33 9.47 21.02
CA LEU A 15 -12.98 8.98 21.35
C LEU A 15 -12.12 9.13 20.10
N SER A 16 -11.43 10.26 20.00
CA SER A 16 -10.46 10.51 18.95
C SER A 16 -9.14 9.82 19.31
N PHE A 17 -9.07 8.50 19.17
CA PHE A 17 -7.79 7.80 19.09
C PHE A 17 -7.21 8.03 17.70
N HIS A 18 -6.56 9.17 17.49
CA HIS A 18 -5.63 9.31 16.37
C HIS A 18 -4.33 8.63 16.77
N SER A 19 -4.31 7.30 16.75
CA SER A 19 -3.05 6.58 16.64
C SER A 19 -2.60 6.72 15.20
N PHE A 20 -2.02 7.87 14.85
CA PHE A 20 -1.15 7.94 13.69
C PHE A 20 0.11 7.18 14.07
N ALA A 21 0.04 5.85 13.94
CA ALA A 21 1.24 5.02 13.95
C ALA A 21 1.96 5.28 12.62
N GLY A 22 2.55 6.47 12.50
CA GLY A 22 3.59 6.68 11.50
C GLY A 22 4.64 5.60 11.73
N SER A 23 5.03 4.91 10.65
CA SER A 23 6.19 4.03 10.75
C SER A 23 7.35 4.90 11.24
N GLN A 24 8.17 4.39 12.15
CA GLN A 24 9.36 5.10 12.64
C GLN A 24 10.39 5.40 11.53
N CYS A 25 10.07 5.05 10.28
CA CYS A 25 10.90 5.16 9.10
C CYS A 25 10.38 6.20 8.08
N GLY A 26 9.32 6.95 8.42
CA GLY A 26 8.62 7.84 7.48
C GLY A 26 9.47 9.01 6.93
N ASP A 27 10.50 9.42 7.66
CA ASP A 27 11.43 10.48 7.22
C ASP A 27 12.61 9.94 6.37
N LEU A 28 12.69 8.61 6.21
CA LEU A 28 13.75 7.94 5.45
C LEU A 28 13.26 7.62 4.04
N SER A 29 14.18 7.46 3.08
CA SER A 29 13.85 6.96 1.74
C SER A 29 14.84 5.89 1.26
N GLY A 30 14.50 5.23 0.15
CA GLY A 30 15.36 4.25 -0.51
C GLY A 30 15.80 3.08 0.37
N CYS A 31 17.09 2.72 0.27
CA CYS A 31 17.66 1.60 1.02
C CYS A 31 17.63 1.79 2.55
N GLU A 32 17.65 3.04 3.02
CA GLU A 32 17.61 3.35 4.45
C GLU A 32 16.22 3.07 5.02
N ARG A 33 15.16 3.58 4.36
CA ARG A 33 13.77 3.26 4.71
C ARG A 33 13.54 1.76 4.69
N LYS A 34 13.97 1.09 3.62
CA LYS A 34 13.83 -0.37 3.47
C LYS A 34 14.48 -1.14 4.61
N SER A 35 15.66 -0.71 5.07
CA SER A 35 16.34 -1.34 6.20
C SER A 35 15.58 -1.11 7.52
N CYS A 36 15.17 0.14 7.77
CA CYS A 36 14.41 0.52 8.95
C CYS A 36 13.08 -0.25 9.06
N GLU A 37 12.35 -0.40 7.95
CA GLU A 37 11.09 -1.15 7.92
C GLU A 37 11.29 -2.64 8.24
N ILE A 38 12.36 -3.26 7.74
CA ILE A 38 12.69 -4.65 8.07
C ILE A 38 13.03 -4.76 9.57
N GLU A 39 13.79 -3.82 10.13
CA GLU A 39 14.10 -3.78 11.57
C GLU A 39 12.83 -3.64 12.41
N TYR A 40 11.92 -2.73 12.03
CA TYR A 40 10.62 -2.59 12.68
C TYR A 40 9.80 -3.89 12.62
N GLN A 41 9.77 -4.56 11.47
CA GLN A 41 9.08 -5.84 11.33
C GLN A 41 9.71 -6.96 12.16
N ILE A 42 11.03 -6.95 12.33
CA ILE A 42 11.74 -7.89 13.22
C ILE A 42 11.26 -7.67 14.65
N ASP A 43 11.19 -6.43 15.12
CA ASP A 43 10.78 -6.13 16.48
C ASP A 43 9.31 -6.49 16.73
N LYS A 44 8.44 -6.26 15.75
CA LYS A 44 7.06 -6.77 15.80
C LYS A 44 7.01 -8.30 15.81
N ALA A 45 7.81 -8.97 14.99
CA ALA A 45 7.85 -10.43 14.99
C ALA A 45 8.33 -11.01 16.33
N LYS A 46 9.30 -10.36 17.00
CA LYS A 46 9.74 -10.72 18.36
C LYS A 46 8.62 -10.53 19.38
N GLU A 47 7.92 -9.40 19.33
CA GLU A 47 6.77 -9.09 20.22
C GLU A 47 5.70 -10.20 20.15
N TYR A 48 5.41 -10.70 18.95
CA TYR A 48 4.47 -11.79 18.72
C TYR A 48 5.05 -13.20 18.90
N GLY A 49 6.32 -13.34 19.31
CA GLY A 49 6.97 -14.65 19.48
C GLY A 49 7.14 -15.46 18.18
N ASN A 50 7.11 -14.80 17.01
CA ASN A 50 7.20 -15.45 15.71
C ASN A 50 8.67 -15.60 15.26
N GLN A 51 9.38 -16.58 15.82
CA GLN A 51 10.80 -16.78 15.56
C GLN A 51 11.11 -17.06 14.08
N HIS A 52 10.27 -17.83 13.38
CA HIS A 52 10.47 -18.09 11.95
C HIS A 52 10.46 -16.80 11.13
N LYS A 53 9.54 -15.86 11.43
CA LYS A 53 9.51 -14.55 10.77
C LYS A 53 10.74 -13.72 11.14
N VAL A 54 11.17 -13.74 12.40
CA VAL A 54 12.40 -13.06 12.84
C VAL A 54 13.62 -13.55 12.05
N ASP A 55 13.80 -14.86 11.90
CA ASP A 55 14.95 -15.44 11.19
C ASP A 55 14.95 -15.05 9.71
N GLY A 56 13.79 -15.13 9.06
CA GLY A 56 13.62 -14.72 7.67
C GLY A 56 13.91 -13.24 7.45
N LEU A 57 13.35 -12.36 8.30
CA LEU A 57 13.59 -10.92 8.22
C LEU A 57 15.03 -10.54 8.56
N THR A 58 15.67 -11.22 9.52
CA THR A 58 17.08 -10.99 9.86
C THR A 58 17.98 -11.31 8.68
N LYS A 59 17.71 -12.41 7.97
CA LYS A 59 18.40 -12.73 6.70
C LYS A 59 18.16 -11.65 5.65
N ALA A 60 16.91 -11.24 5.46
CA ALA A 60 16.57 -10.17 4.51
C ALA A 60 17.28 -8.85 4.84
N LEU A 61 17.32 -8.45 6.10
CA LEU A 61 18.02 -7.26 6.56
C LEU A 61 19.51 -7.32 6.22
N LYS A 62 20.15 -8.48 6.44
CA LYS A 62 21.56 -8.67 6.09
C LYS A 62 21.78 -8.50 4.58
N GLU A 63 20.91 -9.06 3.75
CA GLU A 63 20.99 -8.90 2.30
C GLU A 63 20.78 -7.43 1.87
N VAL A 64 19.82 -6.71 2.47
CA VAL A 64 19.62 -5.28 2.20
C VAL A 64 20.85 -4.48 2.58
N LYS A 65 21.40 -4.69 3.79
CA LYS A 65 22.61 -3.99 4.26
C LYS A 65 23.84 -4.30 3.41
N ALA A 66 23.91 -5.47 2.79
CA ALA A 66 25.05 -5.86 1.95
C ALA A 66 24.92 -5.39 0.49
N ASN A 67 23.71 -5.39 -0.06
CA ASN A 67 23.51 -5.36 -1.51
C ASN A 67 22.53 -4.28 -2.01
N CYS A 68 21.84 -3.56 -1.12
CA CYS A 68 20.91 -2.52 -1.56
C CYS A 68 21.66 -1.29 -2.07
N THR A 69 21.29 -0.82 -3.25
CA THR A 69 21.69 0.47 -3.80
C THR A 69 20.44 1.25 -4.18
N ASN A 70 20.48 2.58 -4.03
CA ASN A 70 19.34 3.43 -4.42
C ASN A 70 19.09 3.32 -5.93
N ASP A 71 20.14 3.32 -6.77
CA ASP A 71 19.98 3.16 -8.21
C ASP A 71 19.32 1.83 -8.57
N GLY A 72 19.79 0.71 -8.00
CA GLY A 72 19.18 -0.59 -8.23
C GLY A 72 17.77 -0.73 -7.63
N LEU A 73 17.39 0.14 -6.69
CA LEU A 73 16.02 0.24 -6.21
C LEU A 73 15.14 1.07 -7.16
N LYS A 74 15.66 2.19 -7.68
CA LYS A 74 15.01 3.01 -8.71
C LYS A 74 14.70 2.17 -9.95
N ASP A 75 15.67 1.39 -10.43
CA ASP A 75 15.49 0.50 -11.59
C ASP A 75 14.35 -0.51 -11.35
N LYS A 76 14.33 -1.16 -10.17
CA LYS A 76 13.27 -2.11 -9.81
C LYS A 76 11.89 -1.46 -9.69
N ILE A 77 11.82 -0.22 -9.23
CA ILE A 77 10.55 0.51 -9.15
C ILE A 77 10.10 0.92 -10.55
N ALA A 78 11.02 1.35 -11.42
CA ALA A 78 10.72 1.64 -12.82
C ALA A 78 10.17 0.40 -13.55
N GLU A 79 10.78 -0.77 -13.37
CA GLU A 79 10.27 -2.06 -13.89
C GLU A 79 8.86 -2.37 -13.39
N LYS A 80 8.55 -2.09 -12.11
CA LYS A 80 7.20 -2.27 -11.57
C LYS A 80 6.20 -1.28 -12.15
N ILE A 81 6.59 -0.02 -12.37
CA ILE A 81 5.73 0.98 -13.02
C ILE A 81 5.41 0.55 -14.44
N GLU A 82 6.40 0.04 -15.19
CA GLU A 82 6.19 -0.51 -16.53
C GLU A 82 5.19 -1.68 -16.50
N SER A 83 5.40 -2.66 -15.61
CA SER A 83 4.46 -3.77 -15.43
C SER A 83 3.06 -3.30 -15.02
N SER A 84 2.94 -2.26 -14.20
CA SER A 84 1.66 -1.69 -13.79
C SER A 84 0.93 -1.01 -14.96
N GLU A 85 1.67 -0.32 -15.84
CA GLU A 85 1.11 0.25 -17.07
C GLU A 85 0.68 -0.84 -18.07
N GLU A 86 1.40 -1.96 -18.15
CA GLU A 86 0.98 -3.14 -18.94
C GLU A 86 -0.33 -3.75 -18.40
N ASP A 87 -0.43 -3.97 -17.08
CA ASP A 87 -1.64 -4.46 -16.43
C ASP A 87 -2.82 -3.50 -16.65
N LEU A 88 -2.59 -2.19 -16.56
CA LEU A 88 -3.60 -1.17 -16.85
C LEU A 88 -4.10 -1.23 -18.29
N ALA A 89 -3.19 -1.45 -19.26
CA ALA A 89 -3.58 -1.63 -20.65
C ALA A 89 -4.46 -2.88 -20.82
N GLU A 90 -4.05 -4.01 -20.26
CA GLU A 90 -4.83 -5.27 -20.30
C GLU A 90 -6.21 -5.08 -19.66
N TYR A 91 -6.29 -4.47 -18.46
CA TYR A 91 -7.57 -4.29 -17.78
C TYR A 91 -8.51 -3.33 -18.50
N ARG A 92 -7.98 -2.35 -19.25
CA ARG A 92 -8.80 -1.46 -20.09
C ARG A 92 -9.41 -2.20 -21.28
N GLU A 93 -8.65 -3.07 -21.94
CA GLU A 93 -9.15 -3.93 -23.02
C GLU A 93 -10.21 -4.92 -22.48
N ASP A 94 -9.92 -5.55 -21.35
CA ASP A 94 -10.83 -6.47 -20.66
C ASP A 94 -12.14 -5.79 -20.21
N LEU A 95 -12.05 -4.53 -19.78
CA LEU A 95 -13.21 -3.71 -19.44
C LEU A 95 -14.06 -3.43 -20.68
N GLU A 96 -13.44 -3.01 -21.79
CA GLU A 96 -14.14 -2.75 -23.05
C GLU A 96 -14.87 -4.01 -23.56
N GLU A 97 -14.22 -5.18 -23.56
CA GLU A 97 -14.84 -6.44 -23.96
C GLU A 97 -16.04 -6.79 -23.05
N ALA A 98 -15.89 -6.56 -21.74
CA ALA A 98 -16.96 -6.81 -20.77
C ALA A 98 -18.16 -5.88 -20.97
N GLU A 99 -17.93 -4.61 -21.31
CA GLU A 99 -18.97 -3.63 -21.64
C GLU A 99 -19.72 -4.01 -22.92
N GLN A 100 -18.98 -4.31 -24.01
CA GLN A 100 -19.57 -4.76 -25.28
C GLN A 100 -20.38 -6.06 -25.14
N SER A 101 -19.92 -6.96 -24.26
CA SER A 101 -20.60 -8.24 -23.99
C SER A 101 -21.74 -8.14 -22.94
N GLY A 102 -21.99 -6.97 -22.35
CA GLY A 102 -22.99 -6.79 -21.28
C GLY A 102 -22.68 -7.56 -19.99
N LYS A 103 -21.42 -7.95 -19.75
CA LYS A 103 -20.99 -8.77 -18.60
C LYS A 103 -20.81 -7.89 -17.35
N THR A 104 -21.90 -7.39 -16.77
CA THR A 104 -21.91 -6.40 -15.67
C THR A 104 -21.01 -6.72 -14.46
N GLN A 105 -20.88 -8.00 -14.09
CA GLN A 105 -19.97 -8.41 -13.01
C GLN A 105 -18.49 -8.27 -13.39
N LYS A 106 -18.15 -8.55 -14.65
CA LYS A 106 -16.79 -8.33 -15.17
C LYS A 106 -16.47 -6.84 -15.28
N VAL A 107 -17.42 -6.02 -15.74
CA VAL A 107 -17.28 -4.56 -15.77
C VAL A 107 -16.87 -4.02 -14.40
N LYS A 108 -17.63 -4.35 -13.35
CA LYS A 108 -17.29 -3.94 -11.97
C LYS A 108 -15.96 -4.48 -11.47
N LYS A 109 -15.58 -5.70 -11.89
CA LYS A 109 -14.28 -6.29 -11.54
C LYS A 109 -13.13 -5.48 -12.15
N TYR A 110 -13.19 -5.18 -13.44
CA TYR A 110 -12.10 -4.50 -14.13
C TYR A 110 -12.01 -3.02 -13.79
N GLN A 111 -13.14 -2.34 -13.52
CA GLN A 111 -13.11 -0.98 -12.97
C GLN A 111 -12.34 -0.92 -11.64
N ARG A 112 -12.59 -1.85 -10.72
CA ARG A 112 -11.83 -1.92 -9.45
C ARG A 112 -10.37 -2.25 -9.67
N LYS A 113 -10.06 -3.21 -10.55
CA LYS A 113 -8.66 -3.53 -10.88
C LYS A 113 -7.91 -2.32 -11.42
N ILE A 114 -8.54 -1.54 -12.31
CA ILE A 114 -7.94 -0.31 -12.84
C ILE A 114 -7.72 0.72 -11.73
N GLU A 115 -8.68 0.89 -10.82
CA GLU A 115 -8.55 1.81 -9.68
C GLU A 115 -7.40 1.38 -8.75
N ASP A 116 -7.38 0.10 -8.34
CA ASP A 116 -6.34 -0.47 -7.49
C ASP A 116 -4.94 -0.35 -8.13
N GLU A 117 -4.84 -0.58 -9.45
CA GLU A 117 -3.59 -0.54 -10.19
C GLU A 117 -3.10 0.90 -10.43
N LEU A 118 -4.00 1.85 -10.68
CA LEU A 118 -3.66 3.28 -10.73
C LEU A 118 -3.11 3.76 -9.39
N GLU A 119 -3.72 3.36 -8.27
CA GLU A 119 -3.21 3.69 -6.95
C GLU A 119 -1.82 3.08 -6.71
N GLU A 120 -1.60 1.84 -7.14
CA GLU A 120 -0.29 1.18 -7.00
C GLU A 120 0.78 1.89 -7.83
N ARG A 121 0.49 2.20 -9.10
CA ARG A 121 1.38 2.96 -9.95
C ARG A 121 1.72 4.33 -9.34
N ASP A 122 0.71 5.05 -8.84
CA ASP A 122 0.92 6.38 -8.26
C ASP A 122 1.78 6.30 -7.00
N ARG A 123 1.59 5.28 -6.15
CA ARG A 123 2.47 4.99 -5.00
C ARG A 123 3.90 4.68 -5.44
N LEU A 124 4.09 3.89 -6.49
CA LEU A 124 5.41 3.57 -7.04
C LEU A 124 6.11 4.80 -7.60
N MET A 125 5.39 5.69 -8.29
CA MET A 125 5.93 6.95 -8.79
C MET A 125 6.35 7.89 -7.66
N GLU A 126 5.54 7.99 -6.60
CA GLU A 126 5.89 8.75 -5.40
C GLU A 126 7.13 8.18 -4.73
N GLU A 127 7.16 6.87 -4.48
CA GLU A 127 8.34 6.19 -3.92
C GLU A 127 9.59 6.43 -4.77
N LEU A 128 9.50 6.32 -6.10
CA LEU A 128 10.62 6.57 -7.00
C LEU A 128 11.16 8.00 -6.85
N ALA A 129 10.27 8.99 -6.71
CA ALA A 129 10.62 10.40 -6.58
C ALA A 129 11.30 10.73 -5.24
N GLU A 130 11.01 9.97 -4.18
CA GLU A 130 11.59 10.16 -2.85
C GLU A 130 13.02 9.61 -2.72
N ILE A 131 13.43 8.68 -3.58
CA ILE A 131 14.76 8.08 -3.51
C ILE A 131 15.80 9.08 -4.05
N GLN A 132 16.70 9.53 -3.17
CA GLN A 132 17.86 10.36 -3.51
C GLN A 132 18.81 9.62 -4.46
#